data_AF-A0A1D6I1B3-F1
#
_entry.id   AF-A0A1D6I1B3-F1
#
_cell.length_a   1.000
_cell.length_b   1.000
_cell.length_c   1.000
_cell.angle_alpha   90.00
_cell.angle_beta   90.00
_cell.angle_gamma   90.00
#
_symmetry.space_group_name_H-M   'P 1'
#
loop_
_entity.id
_entity.type
_entity.pdbx_description
1 polymer ?
#
loop_
_entity_poly.entity_id
_entity_poly.type
_entity_poly.pdbx_seq_one_letter_code
_entity_poly.pdbx_strand_id
1 'polypeptide(L)'
;MSRLSFRPRPLDIHKKLPILKSVREFEDEEPGIAPLSSARAGVLLRHSGADFTASGANNATEGEGNQALSKKNAQEIPTPQFDGVDTYERDYTRTFAQPTSYIRGRGARAEIGEFVEYDLDNEDEDWLEEFNSERKNINPEKLEALLFKLEVLDHRARERAGAITPTFIGPVPVLLQLDAAMEALQYLSVRNAVFQAVYNYWKSKRERWQKPILRRLQPPPPVNDTNPYNVFRPREKAHRLHTRRVGGLRPVI
;
A
#
# COMPACT_ATOMS: atom_id res chain seq x y z
N MET A 1 38.26 49.96 -24.57
CA MET A 1 37.84 48.55 -24.71
C MET A 1 38.79 47.68 -23.89
N SER A 2 38.38 47.26 -22.69
CA SER A 2 39.20 46.39 -21.83
C SER A 2 38.99 44.94 -22.25
N ARG A 3 40.03 44.28 -22.73
CA ARG A 3 40.00 42.83 -23.01
C ARG A 3 39.97 42.10 -21.67
N LEU A 4 38.89 41.34 -21.41
CA LEU A 4 38.84 40.37 -20.32
C LEU A 4 40.02 39.41 -20.47
N SER A 5 41.03 39.54 -19.61
CA SER A 5 42.14 38.61 -19.57
C SER A 5 41.66 37.30 -18.96
N PHE A 6 41.32 36.33 -19.80
CA PHE A 6 41.13 34.96 -19.35
C PHE A 6 42.49 34.42 -18.91
N ARG A 7 42.72 34.37 -17.60
CA ARG A 7 43.83 33.58 -17.05
C ARG A 7 43.43 32.11 -17.20
N PRO A 8 44.14 31.30 -18.00
CA PRO A 8 43.83 29.88 -18.08
C PRO A 8 44.01 29.28 -16.69
N ARG A 9 42.93 28.76 -16.11
CA ARG A 9 43.04 27.95 -14.89
C ARG A 9 43.65 26.60 -15.32
N PRO A 10 44.75 26.13 -14.70
CA PRO A 10 45.30 24.82 -14.99
C PRO A 10 44.20 23.76 -14.84
N LEU A 11 44.04 22.92 -15.86
CA LEU A 11 43.14 21.78 -15.79
C LEU A 11 43.76 20.75 -14.86
N ASP A 12 43.11 20.51 -13.72
CA ASP A 12 43.49 19.45 -12.81
C ASP A 12 42.95 18.10 -13.31
N ILE A 13 43.82 17.31 -13.93
CA ILE A 13 43.51 15.97 -14.43
C ILE A 13 43.11 14.97 -13.33
N HIS A 14 43.38 15.28 -12.06
CA HIS A 14 43.01 14.46 -10.91
C HIS A 14 41.68 14.88 -10.29
N LYS A 15 41.06 15.95 -10.79
CA LYS A 15 39.72 16.36 -10.34
C LYS A 15 38.72 15.28 -10.75
N LYS A 16 38.11 14.64 -9.76
CA LYS A 16 37.03 13.68 -9.97
C LYS A 16 35.83 14.38 -10.63
N LEU A 17 35.25 13.71 -11.63
CA LEU A 17 34.05 14.18 -12.30
C LEU A 17 32.84 14.06 -11.35
N PRO A 18 31.86 14.97 -11.44
CA PRO A 18 30.59 14.79 -10.76
C PRO A 18 29.91 13.51 -11.29
N ILE A 19 29.36 12.72 -10.38
CA ILE A 19 28.57 11.55 -10.73
C ILE A 19 27.14 12.04 -10.92
N LEU A 20 26.61 11.84 -12.12
CA LEU A 20 25.21 12.11 -12.43
C LEU A 20 24.41 10.83 -12.21
N LYS A 21 23.39 10.87 -11.37
CA LYS A 21 22.56 9.69 -11.08
C LYS A 21 21.35 9.60 -12.01
N SER A 22 20.85 10.73 -12.53
CA SER A 22 19.74 10.75 -13.50
C SER A 22 19.81 11.97 -14.42
N VAL A 23 19.14 11.88 -15.58
CA VAL A 23 19.06 12.99 -16.56
C VAL A 23 18.31 14.20 -16.00
N ARG A 24 17.44 13.99 -15.00
CA ARG A 24 16.71 15.09 -14.35
C ARG A 24 17.61 16.01 -13.52
N GLU A 25 18.78 15.54 -13.09
CA GLU A 25 19.79 16.39 -12.43
C GLU A 25 20.34 17.49 -13.37
N PHE A 26 20.05 17.43 -14.69
CA PHE A 26 20.34 18.51 -15.62
C PHE A 26 19.22 19.56 -15.72
N GLU A 27 17.97 19.22 -15.38
CA GLU A 27 16.80 20.10 -15.53
C GLU A 27 16.64 21.05 -14.33
N ASP A 28 17.20 20.70 -13.17
CA ASP A 28 17.19 21.53 -11.96
C ASP A 28 18.13 22.76 -12.03
N GLU A 29 18.79 23.02 -13.17
CA GLU A 29 19.50 24.30 -13.42
C GLU A 29 18.51 25.42 -13.80
N GLU A 30 17.57 25.74 -12.91
CA GLU A 30 16.87 27.03 -12.95
C GLU A 30 17.87 28.15 -12.51
N PRO A 31 18.00 29.28 -13.23
CA PRO A 31 18.93 30.35 -12.89
C PRO A 31 18.46 31.10 -11.63
N GLY A 32 18.70 30.52 -10.45
CA GLY A 32 18.33 31.12 -9.17
C GLY A 32 18.40 30.18 -7.96
N ILE A 33 18.40 28.86 -8.16
CA ILE A 33 18.48 27.88 -7.07
C ILE A 33 19.82 27.16 -7.18
N ALA A 34 20.77 27.54 -6.32
CA ALA A 34 22.05 26.85 -6.23
C ALA A 34 21.81 25.36 -5.92
N PRO A 35 22.60 24.44 -6.51
CA PRO A 35 22.44 23.03 -6.27
C PRO A 35 22.62 22.75 -4.77
N LEU A 36 21.76 21.88 -4.22
CA LEU A 36 21.83 21.39 -2.84
C LEU A 36 23.21 20.76 -2.52
N SER A 37 24.02 20.46 -3.53
CA SER A 37 25.42 20.03 -3.43
C SER A 37 26.40 21.12 -2.96
N SER A 38 25.98 22.40 -2.92
CA SER A 38 26.78 23.53 -2.42
C SER A 38 26.44 23.92 -0.97
N ALA A 39 25.74 23.08 -0.20
CA ALA A 39 25.47 23.32 1.23
C ALA A 39 26.67 22.99 2.16
N ARG A 40 27.92 23.13 1.68
CA ARG A 40 29.14 22.89 2.47
C ARG A 40 30.14 24.05 2.49
N ALA A 41 29.70 25.26 2.20
CA ALA A 41 30.49 26.46 2.48
C ALA A 41 29.64 27.46 3.29
N GLY A 42 29.84 27.45 4.61
CA GLY A 42 29.64 28.63 5.47
C GLY A 42 28.23 29.22 5.57
N VAL A 43 27.55 28.90 6.68
CA VAL A 43 27.01 29.89 7.63
C VAL A 43 26.80 31.31 7.07
N LEU A 44 25.55 31.67 6.75
CA LEU A 44 24.84 32.92 7.10
C LEU A 44 23.70 33.19 6.10
N LEU A 45 22.47 32.84 6.48
CA LEU A 45 21.32 33.65 6.07
C LEU A 45 20.30 33.69 7.21
N ARG A 46 20.31 34.82 7.92
CA ARG A 46 19.31 35.19 8.92
C ARG A 46 17.97 35.39 8.20
N HIS A 47 16.97 34.58 8.52
CA HIS A 47 15.57 34.94 8.31
C HIS A 47 14.91 35.08 9.68
N SER A 48 14.44 36.29 9.91
CA SER A 48 13.62 36.77 11.02
C SER A 48 12.32 35.98 11.18
N GLY A 49 12.07 35.50 12.39
CA GLY A 49 10.80 34.91 12.82
C GLY A 49 10.90 34.54 14.30
N ALA A 50 9.97 35.05 15.09
CA ALA A 50 10.02 35.10 16.55
C ALA A 50 9.92 33.74 17.26
N ASP A 51 10.39 33.76 18.51
CA ASP A 51 10.09 32.86 19.63
C ASP A 51 10.67 31.44 19.58
N PHE A 52 11.68 31.18 20.43
CA PHE A 52 11.54 30.37 21.65
C PHE A 52 12.87 30.33 22.42
N THR A 53 12.77 30.66 23.70
CA THR A 53 13.83 30.72 24.70
C THR A 53 14.41 29.35 25.03
N ALA A 54 15.74 29.20 25.03
CA ALA A 54 16.44 28.33 25.97
C ALA A 54 17.94 28.68 26.06
N SER A 55 18.34 29.05 27.28
CA SER A 55 19.70 29.32 27.71
C SER A 55 20.70 28.21 27.39
N GLY A 56 21.92 28.61 27.06
CA GLY A 56 23.08 27.73 27.00
C GLY A 56 24.35 28.55 26.80
N ALA A 57 24.76 29.26 27.84
CA ALA A 57 26.07 29.88 27.91
C ALA A 57 27.16 28.83 27.65
N ASN A 58 28.19 29.19 26.88
CA ASN A 58 29.60 29.06 27.23
C ASN A 58 30.48 29.58 26.08
N ASN A 59 30.99 30.80 26.27
CA ASN A 59 32.19 31.28 25.59
C ASN A 59 33.40 30.55 26.18
N ALA A 60 34.26 29.98 25.34
CA ALA A 60 35.67 29.77 25.67
C ALA A 60 36.52 29.53 24.41
N THR A 61 37.32 30.54 24.11
CA THR A 61 38.72 30.50 23.63
C THR A 61 39.09 29.99 22.24
N GLU A 62 39.79 30.91 21.57
CA GLU A 62 40.61 30.80 20.37
C GLU A 62 41.70 29.73 20.48
N GLY A 63 42.01 29.13 19.33
CA GLY A 63 43.12 28.21 19.13
C GLY A 63 43.23 27.87 17.65
N GLU A 64 43.99 28.68 16.92
CA GLU A 64 44.45 28.35 15.57
C GLU A 64 45.22 27.03 15.61
N GLY A 65 44.63 26.00 15.01
CA GLY A 65 45.26 24.70 14.85
C GLY A 65 44.63 24.06 13.63
N ASN A 66 45.46 23.83 12.61
CA ASN A 66 45.12 23.11 11.39
C ASN A 66 44.39 21.80 11.73
N GLN A 67 43.06 21.81 11.71
CA GLN A 67 42.27 20.60 11.73
C GLN A 67 42.34 20.01 10.33
N ALA A 68 43.29 19.10 10.13
CA ALA A 68 43.16 18.09 9.10
C ALA A 68 41.75 17.49 9.26
N LEU A 69 40.88 17.77 8.30
CA LEU A 69 39.56 17.15 8.19
C LEU A 69 39.81 15.65 8.07
N SER A 70 39.83 14.97 9.22
CA SER A 70 39.69 13.54 9.31
C SER A 70 38.37 13.23 8.66
N LYS A 71 38.44 12.92 7.36
CA LYS A 71 37.31 12.42 6.57
C LYS A 71 37.00 11.05 7.18
N LYS A 72 36.22 11.06 8.26
CA LYS A 72 35.45 9.89 8.65
C LYS A 72 34.74 9.47 7.38
N ASN A 73 35.02 8.24 6.93
CA ASN A 73 34.26 7.55 5.90
C ASN A 73 32.82 7.41 6.42
N ALA A 74 32.06 8.50 6.41
CA ALA A 74 30.64 8.47 6.64
C ALA A 74 30.08 7.72 5.45
N GLN A 75 29.64 6.49 5.68
CA GLN A 75 28.88 5.73 4.69
C GLN A 75 27.73 6.62 4.24
N GLU A 76 27.68 6.92 2.94
CA GLU A 76 26.59 7.70 2.35
C GLU A 76 25.30 6.89 2.47
N ILE A 77 24.33 7.42 3.20
CA ILE A 77 23.01 6.80 3.33
C ILE A 77 22.25 7.09 2.03
N PRO A 78 21.84 6.06 1.25
CA PRO A 78 21.08 6.29 0.05
C PRO A 78 19.72 6.92 0.39
N THR A 79 19.37 8.02 -0.30
CA THR A 79 18.07 8.66 -0.18
C THR A 79 17.18 8.20 -1.34
N PRO A 80 15.96 7.69 -1.10
CA PRO A 80 15.07 7.30 -2.17
C PRO A 80 14.63 8.53 -2.99
N GLN A 81 14.49 8.33 -4.31
CA GLN A 81 13.92 9.34 -5.21
C GLN A 81 12.39 9.20 -5.24
N PHE A 82 11.71 10.29 -5.61
CA PHE A 82 10.26 10.32 -5.80
C PHE A 82 9.93 10.88 -7.19
N ASP A 83 8.75 10.48 -7.68
CA ASP A 83 8.19 10.92 -8.95
C ASP A 83 6.85 11.62 -8.72
N GLY A 84 6.58 12.67 -9.48
CA GLY A 84 5.24 13.24 -9.60
C GLY A 84 4.34 12.27 -10.36
N VAL A 85 3.08 12.13 -9.93
CA VAL A 85 2.07 11.33 -10.62
C VAL A 85 1.11 12.26 -11.34
N ASP A 86 1.17 12.27 -12.67
CA ASP A 86 0.39 13.20 -13.50
C ASP A 86 -1.13 13.04 -13.30
N THR A 87 -1.58 11.83 -12.99
CA THR A 87 -3.01 11.52 -12.79
C THR A 87 -3.51 11.84 -11.38
N TYR A 88 -2.65 12.29 -10.46
CA TYR A 88 -2.98 12.46 -9.05
C TYR A 88 -4.23 13.31 -8.81
N GLU A 89 -4.32 14.49 -9.44
CA GLU A 89 -5.46 15.41 -9.25
C GLU A 89 -6.77 14.89 -9.87
N ARG A 90 -6.68 13.97 -10.84
CA ARG A 90 -7.84 13.30 -11.43
C ARG A 90 -8.32 12.16 -10.53
N ASP A 91 -7.37 11.36 -10.03
CA ASP A 91 -7.65 10.13 -9.30
C ASP A 91 -8.03 10.41 -7.83
N TYR A 92 -7.52 11.51 -7.26
CA TYR A 92 -7.78 11.91 -5.87
C TYR A 92 -8.50 13.26 -5.79
N THR A 93 -9.84 13.21 -5.74
CA THR A 93 -10.66 14.42 -5.58
C THR A 93 -10.61 14.97 -4.14
N ARG A 94 -10.54 16.30 -4.01
CA ARG A 94 -10.45 17.01 -2.71
C ARG A 94 -11.82 17.17 -2.05
N THR A 95 -12.41 16.06 -1.60
CA THR A 95 -13.76 16.02 -1.01
C THR A 95 -13.79 16.16 0.51
N PHE A 96 -12.62 16.19 1.17
CA PHE A 96 -12.53 16.28 2.63
C PHE A 96 -12.90 17.68 3.14
N ALA A 97 -13.90 17.75 4.02
CA ALA A 97 -14.25 18.94 4.77
C ALA A 97 -13.76 18.82 6.22
N GLN A 98 -12.85 19.71 6.64
CA GLN A 98 -12.27 19.67 7.98
C GLN A 98 -13.34 19.96 9.05
N PRO A 99 -13.57 19.04 10.01
CA PRO A 99 -14.49 19.29 11.11
C PRO A 99 -13.91 20.28 12.13
N THR A 100 -14.78 20.94 12.89
CA THR A 100 -14.41 21.86 13.98
C THR A 100 -13.83 21.16 15.22
N SER A 101 -13.88 19.83 15.28
CA SER A 101 -13.38 19.01 16.38
C SER A 101 -12.43 17.93 15.86
N TYR A 102 -11.64 17.34 16.75
CA TYR A 102 -10.70 16.27 16.36
C TYR A 102 -11.43 15.04 15.82
N ILE A 103 -10.86 14.44 14.77
CA ILE A 103 -11.37 13.20 14.18
C ILE A 103 -11.30 12.09 15.24
N ARG A 104 -12.45 11.56 15.61
CA ARG A 104 -12.56 10.38 16.46
C ARG A 104 -12.73 9.17 15.56
N GLY A 105 -11.64 8.42 15.36
CA GLY A 105 -11.71 7.17 14.61
C GLY A 105 -12.69 6.20 15.28
N ARG A 106 -13.68 5.71 14.54
CA ARG A 106 -14.30 4.43 14.90
C ARG A 106 -13.32 3.32 14.54
N GLY A 107 -13.30 2.23 15.32
CA GLY A 107 -12.52 1.04 14.97
C GLY A 107 -12.85 0.58 13.54
N ALA A 108 -11.89 -0.12 12.92
CA ALA A 108 -11.99 -0.62 11.55
C ALA A 108 -13.43 -1.07 11.25
N ARG A 109 -14.05 -0.37 10.28
CA ARG A 109 -15.47 -0.44 9.89
C ARG A 109 -16.05 -1.81 10.25
N ALA A 110 -17.04 -1.84 11.14
CA ALA A 110 -17.92 -2.99 11.21
C ALA A 110 -18.39 -3.25 9.77
N GLU A 111 -18.13 -4.46 9.28
CA GLU A 111 -18.54 -5.01 7.99
C GLU A 111 -20.07 -5.02 7.88
N ILE A 112 -20.70 -3.84 7.89
CA ILE A 112 -22.11 -3.66 7.56
C ILE A 112 -22.16 -3.95 6.06
N GLY A 113 -22.76 -5.09 5.71
CA GLY A 113 -22.57 -5.85 4.47
C GLY A 113 -22.97 -5.19 3.14
N GLU A 114 -22.97 -3.87 3.07
CA GLU A 114 -23.15 -3.07 1.86
C GLU A 114 -21.82 -2.74 1.17
N PHE A 115 -20.70 -2.65 1.91
CA PHE A 115 -19.39 -2.38 1.31
C PHE A 115 -18.92 -3.56 0.44
N VAL A 116 -18.59 -3.27 -0.81
CA VAL A 116 -17.96 -4.18 -1.76
C VAL A 116 -16.46 -3.99 -1.66
N GLU A 117 -15.74 -5.03 -1.24
CA GLU A 117 -14.26 -5.02 -1.07
C GLU A 117 -13.52 -5.35 -2.36
N TYR A 118 -14.22 -5.87 -3.36
CA TYR A 118 -13.63 -6.37 -4.58
C TYR A 118 -13.52 -5.25 -5.61
N ASP A 119 -12.30 -4.95 -6.06
CA ASP A 119 -12.03 -4.10 -7.23
C ASP A 119 -11.70 -5.00 -8.42
N LEU A 120 -12.15 -4.61 -9.62
CA LEU A 120 -11.85 -5.36 -10.85
C LEU A 120 -10.35 -5.32 -11.17
N ASP A 121 -9.77 -6.48 -11.48
CA ASP A 121 -8.41 -6.55 -12.04
C ASP A 121 -8.44 -6.45 -13.57
N ASN A 122 -7.27 -6.40 -14.20
CA ASN A 122 -7.16 -6.30 -15.66
C ASN A 122 -7.90 -7.42 -16.40
N GLU A 123 -7.90 -8.65 -15.87
CA GLU A 123 -8.62 -9.77 -16.48
C GLU A 123 -10.14 -9.58 -16.37
N ASP A 124 -10.62 -9.05 -15.25
CA ASP A 124 -12.03 -8.73 -15.04
C ASP A 124 -12.50 -7.60 -15.99
N GLU A 125 -11.66 -6.57 -16.18
CA GLU A 125 -11.92 -5.44 -17.08
C GLU A 125 -11.98 -5.89 -18.55
N ASP A 126 -10.99 -6.68 -19.01
CA ASP A 126 -10.94 -7.25 -20.36
C ASP A 126 -12.19 -8.11 -20.63
N TRP A 127 -12.56 -8.97 -19.68
CA TRP A 127 -13.75 -9.82 -19.79
C TRP A 127 -15.04 -8.98 -19.85
N LEU A 128 -15.13 -7.93 -19.02
CA LEU A 128 -16.29 -7.05 -18.98
C LEU A 128 -16.46 -6.28 -20.29
N GLU A 129 -15.37 -5.82 -20.89
CA GLU A 129 -15.38 -5.14 -22.19
C GLU A 129 -15.86 -6.09 -23.30
N GLU A 130 -15.30 -7.31 -23.37
CA GLU A 130 -15.72 -8.33 -24.33
C GLU A 130 -17.20 -8.70 -24.16
N PHE A 131 -17.65 -8.94 -22.92
CA PHE A 131 -19.02 -9.32 -22.61
C PHE A 131 -20.06 -8.23 -22.92
N ASN A 132 -19.63 -6.96 -22.87
CA ASN A 132 -20.47 -5.80 -23.17
C ASN A 132 -20.34 -5.30 -24.62
N SER A 133 -19.51 -5.92 -25.45
CA SER A 133 -19.20 -5.48 -26.82
C SER A 133 -20.44 -5.25 -27.68
N GLU A 134 -21.39 -6.19 -27.67
CA GLU A 134 -22.64 -6.06 -28.44
C GLU A 134 -23.70 -5.22 -27.71
N ARG A 135 -23.78 -5.35 -26.39
CA ARG A 135 -24.76 -4.68 -25.53
C ARG A 135 -24.19 -4.47 -24.13
N LYS A 136 -24.40 -3.28 -23.56
CA LYS A 136 -24.12 -3.00 -22.15
C LYS A 136 -25.04 -3.82 -21.24
N ASN A 137 -24.60 -5.01 -20.88
CA ASN A 137 -25.34 -5.97 -20.07
C ASN A 137 -25.15 -5.72 -18.57
N ILE A 138 -23.96 -5.28 -18.17
CA ILE A 138 -23.60 -5.04 -16.76
C ILE A 138 -22.56 -3.92 -16.65
N ASN A 139 -22.64 -3.08 -15.62
CA ASN A 139 -21.65 -2.05 -15.29
C ASN A 139 -20.58 -2.59 -14.33
N PRO A 140 -19.38 -1.97 -14.25
CA PRO A 140 -18.28 -2.47 -13.44
C PRO A 140 -18.65 -2.65 -11.97
N GLU A 141 -19.33 -1.69 -11.35
CA GLU A 141 -19.71 -1.76 -9.92
C GLU A 141 -20.62 -2.96 -9.61
N LYS A 142 -21.44 -3.37 -10.58
CA LYS A 142 -22.31 -4.53 -10.43
C LYS A 142 -21.54 -5.83 -10.61
N LEU A 143 -20.54 -5.87 -11.48
CA LEU A 143 -19.63 -7.00 -11.59
C LEU A 143 -18.84 -7.20 -10.30
N GLU A 144 -18.25 -6.13 -9.75
CA GLU A 144 -17.56 -6.13 -8.45
C GLU A 144 -18.45 -6.71 -7.34
N ALA A 145 -19.69 -6.20 -7.24
CA ALA A 145 -20.65 -6.67 -6.26
C ALA A 145 -20.96 -8.17 -6.44
N LEU A 146 -21.13 -8.65 -7.68
CA LEU A 146 -21.38 -10.07 -7.94
C LEU A 146 -20.17 -10.93 -7.55
N LEU A 147 -18.96 -10.59 -8.02
CA LEU A 147 -17.73 -11.34 -7.72
C LEU A 147 -17.47 -11.40 -6.21
N PHE A 148 -17.62 -10.27 -5.52
CA PHE A 148 -17.51 -10.18 -4.06
C PHE A 148 -18.50 -11.10 -3.35
N LYS A 149 -19.78 -11.03 -3.71
CA LYS A 149 -20.84 -11.80 -3.04
C LYS A 149 -20.72 -13.30 -3.35
N LEU A 150 -20.35 -13.69 -4.57
CA LEU A 150 -20.06 -15.08 -4.93
C LEU A 150 -18.94 -15.64 -4.05
N GLU A 151 -17.86 -14.88 -3.86
CA GLU A 151 -16.74 -15.33 -3.05
C GLU A 151 -17.09 -15.48 -1.55
N VAL A 152 -17.88 -14.55 -1.01
CA VAL A 152 -18.42 -14.65 0.36
C VAL A 152 -19.37 -15.84 0.50
N LEU A 153 -20.22 -16.11 -0.48
CA LEU A 153 -21.15 -17.24 -0.46
C LEU A 153 -20.42 -18.59 -0.55
N ASP A 154 -19.40 -18.70 -1.40
CA ASP A 154 -18.56 -19.89 -1.50
C ASP A 154 -17.80 -20.16 -0.20
N HIS A 155 -17.24 -19.12 0.41
CA HIS A 155 -16.62 -19.26 1.73
C HIS A 155 -17.62 -19.77 2.79
N ARG A 156 -18.83 -19.22 2.83
CA ARG A 156 -19.90 -19.71 3.73
C ARG A 156 -20.33 -21.14 3.41
N ALA A 157 -20.29 -21.57 2.15
CA ALA A 157 -20.56 -22.95 1.76
C ALA A 157 -19.46 -23.88 2.28
N ARG A 158 -18.18 -23.47 2.16
CA ARG A 158 -17.03 -24.20 2.72
C ARG A 158 -17.06 -24.31 4.24
N GLU A 159 -17.42 -23.23 4.95
CA GLU A 159 -17.60 -23.24 6.41
C GLU A 159 -18.66 -24.27 6.82
N ARG A 160 -19.84 -24.24 6.17
CA ARG A 160 -20.92 -25.19 6.45
C ARG A 160 -20.58 -26.64 6.14
N ALA A 161 -19.75 -26.87 5.12
CA ALA A 161 -19.28 -28.20 4.75
C ALA A 161 -18.11 -28.70 5.63
N GLY A 162 -17.61 -27.89 6.57
CA GLY A 162 -16.40 -28.20 7.33
C GLY A 162 -15.12 -28.24 6.47
N ALA A 163 -15.17 -27.68 5.25
CA ALA A 163 -14.10 -27.71 4.26
C ALA A 163 -13.18 -26.49 4.35
N ILE A 164 -12.88 -26.05 5.59
CA ILE A 164 -12.04 -24.89 5.85
C ILE A 164 -10.64 -25.35 6.16
N THR A 165 -9.73 -25.05 5.24
CA THR A 165 -8.33 -25.42 5.38
C THR A 165 -7.67 -24.47 6.39
N PRO A 166 -7.09 -24.95 7.50
CA PRO A 166 -6.50 -24.08 8.52
C PRO A 166 -5.22 -23.39 8.05
N THR A 167 -4.54 -23.95 7.05
CA THR A 167 -3.36 -23.36 6.41
C THR A 167 -3.38 -23.68 4.92
N PHE A 168 -2.74 -22.84 4.11
CA PHE A 168 -2.68 -23.03 2.67
C PHE A 168 -1.70 -24.15 2.30
N ILE A 169 -2.20 -25.39 2.22
CA ILE A 169 -1.42 -26.60 1.88
C ILE A 169 -1.79 -27.14 0.49
N GLY A 170 -2.89 -26.67 -0.11
CA GLY A 170 -3.37 -27.15 -1.41
C GLY A 170 -4.52 -26.32 -1.98
N PRO A 171 -5.11 -26.77 -3.11
CA PRO A 171 -6.19 -26.05 -3.77
C PRO A 171 -7.43 -25.96 -2.88
N VAL A 172 -8.06 -24.79 -2.87
CA VAL A 172 -9.31 -24.52 -2.16
C VAL A 172 -10.47 -24.67 -3.16
N PRO A 173 -11.28 -25.74 -3.05
CA PRO A 173 -12.32 -26.04 -4.03
C PRO A 173 -13.46 -25.01 -4.01
N VAL A 174 -14.15 -24.87 -5.14
CA VAL A 174 -15.42 -24.16 -5.24
C VAL A 174 -16.54 -25.12 -4.84
N LEU A 175 -17.32 -24.77 -3.81
CA LEU A 175 -18.47 -25.57 -3.35
C LEU A 175 -19.81 -24.90 -3.63
N LEU A 176 -19.80 -23.58 -3.88
CA LEU A 176 -21.01 -22.87 -4.27
C LEU A 176 -21.58 -23.46 -5.57
N GLN A 177 -22.87 -23.78 -5.56
CA GLN A 177 -23.61 -24.19 -6.75
C GLN A 177 -24.34 -22.99 -7.35
N LEU A 178 -24.55 -23.02 -8.66
CA LEU A 178 -25.21 -21.96 -9.40
C LEU A 178 -26.60 -21.66 -8.85
N ASP A 179 -27.45 -22.67 -8.66
CA ASP A 179 -28.83 -22.48 -8.22
C ASP A 179 -28.90 -21.80 -6.85
N ALA A 180 -28.03 -22.24 -5.93
CA ALA A 180 -27.89 -21.64 -4.61
C ALA A 180 -27.37 -20.20 -4.67
N ALA A 181 -26.47 -19.89 -5.60
CA ALA A 181 -25.98 -18.53 -5.82
C ALA A 181 -27.07 -17.62 -6.42
N MET A 182 -27.83 -18.12 -7.40
CA MET A 182 -28.93 -17.39 -8.03
C MET A 182 -30.03 -17.07 -7.03
N GLU A 183 -30.42 -18.04 -6.20
CA GLU A 183 -31.39 -17.85 -5.12
C GLU A 183 -30.90 -16.79 -4.12
N ALA A 184 -29.67 -16.93 -3.63
CA ALA A 184 -29.11 -16.04 -2.62
C ALA A 184 -28.90 -14.59 -3.13
N LEU A 185 -28.69 -14.39 -4.43
CA LEU A 185 -28.39 -13.09 -5.04
C LEU A 185 -29.53 -12.54 -5.91
N GLN A 186 -30.74 -13.13 -5.82
CA GLN A 186 -31.91 -12.68 -6.58
C GLN A 186 -32.26 -11.21 -6.34
N TYR A 187 -32.02 -10.70 -5.13
CA TYR A 187 -32.27 -9.30 -4.75
C TYR A 187 -31.44 -8.28 -5.55
N LEU A 188 -30.38 -8.72 -6.22
CA LEU A 188 -29.58 -7.86 -7.10
C LEU A 188 -30.27 -7.59 -8.45
N SER A 189 -31.38 -8.27 -8.77
CA SER A 189 -32.18 -8.05 -9.98
C SER A 189 -31.38 -8.13 -11.28
N VAL A 190 -30.43 -9.07 -11.36
CA VAL A 190 -29.63 -9.34 -12.56
C VAL A 190 -30.35 -10.35 -13.44
N ARG A 191 -30.35 -10.15 -14.76
CA ARG A 191 -30.95 -11.11 -15.71
C ARG A 191 -30.26 -12.47 -15.57
N ASN A 192 -31.03 -13.56 -15.55
CA ASN A 192 -30.50 -14.92 -15.36
C ASN A 192 -29.33 -15.26 -16.31
N ALA A 193 -29.43 -14.90 -17.59
CA ALA A 193 -28.36 -15.15 -18.56
C ALA A 193 -27.05 -14.39 -18.22
N VAL A 194 -27.16 -13.16 -17.73
CA VAL A 194 -26.01 -12.35 -17.29
C VAL A 194 -25.41 -12.94 -16.02
N PHE A 195 -26.26 -13.30 -15.05
CA PHE A 195 -25.80 -13.93 -13.81
C PHE A 195 -25.07 -15.25 -14.08
N GLN A 196 -25.62 -16.09 -14.97
CA GLN A 196 -24.98 -17.34 -15.39
C GLN A 196 -23.59 -17.10 -15.98
N ALA A 197 -23.45 -16.11 -16.86
CA ALA A 197 -22.18 -15.77 -17.48
C ALA A 197 -21.15 -15.32 -16.44
N VAL A 198 -21.54 -14.41 -15.52
CA VAL A 198 -20.67 -13.95 -14.43
C VAL A 198 -20.29 -15.10 -13.50
N TYR A 199 -21.24 -15.97 -13.14
CA TYR A 199 -20.97 -17.14 -12.31
C TYR A 199 -19.96 -18.09 -12.97
N ASN A 200 -20.14 -18.37 -14.26
CA ASN A 200 -19.22 -19.24 -15.01
C ASN A 200 -17.82 -18.62 -15.09
N TYR A 201 -17.73 -17.32 -15.39
CA TYR A 201 -16.48 -16.57 -15.39
C TYR A 201 -15.77 -16.66 -14.02
N TRP A 202 -16.46 -16.28 -12.95
CA TRP A 202 -15.93 -16.34 -11.59
C TRP A 202 -15.49 -17.75 -11.21
N LYS A 203 -16.30 -18.77 -11.51
CA LYS A 203 -16.00 -20.17 -11.20
C LYS A 203 -14.75 -20.64 -11.95
N SER A 204 -14.65 -20.36 -13.25
CA SER A 204 -13.45 -20.69 -14.04
C SER A 204 -12.20 -19.96 -13.54
N LYS A 205 -12.32 -18.67 -13.20
CA LYS A 205 -11.24 -17.88 -12.58
C LYS A 205 -10.80 -18.52 -11.25
N ARG A 206 -11.74 -18.90 -10.39
CA ARG A 206 -11.50 -19.57 -9.11
C ARG A 206 -10.85 -20.94 -9.23
N GLU A 207 -11.31 -21.76 -10.19
CA GLU A 207 -10.77 -23.09 -10.45
C GLU A 207 -9.32 -23.02 -10.97
N ARG A 208 -9.02 -22.05 -11.83
CA ARG A 208 -7.66 -21.78 -12.32
C ARG A 208 -6.75 -21.23 -11.22
N TRP A 209 -7.25 -20.31 -10.39
CA TRP A 209 -6.49 -19.67 -9.32
C TRP A 209 -6.26 -20.58 -8.10
N GLN A 210 -7.13 -21.57 -7.90
CA GLN A 210 -7.06 -22.59 -6.83
C GLN A 210 -7.09 -22.05 -5.39
N LYS A 211 -7.42 -20.78 -5.20
CA LYS A 211 -7.59 -20.14 -3.90
C LYS A 211 -8.66 -19.07 -3.98
N PRO A 212 -9.23 -18.65 -2.84
CA PRO A 212 -10.14 -17.50 -2.80
C PRO A 212 -9.51 -16.26 -3.43
N ILE A 213 -10.28 -15.50 -4.19
CA ILE A 213 -9.75 -14.28 -4.81
C ILE A 213 -9.54 -13.21 -3.73
N LEU A 214 -10.52 -13.07 -2.82
CA LEU A 214 -10.42 -12.17 -1.67
C LEU A 214 -9.35 -12.63 -0.69
N ARG A 215 -8.36 -11.76 -0.44
CA ARG A 215 -7.18 -12.08 0.37
C ARG A 215 -7.50 -12.49 1.80
N ARG A 216 -8.53 -11.91 2.42
CA ARG A 216 -8.97 -12.24 3.79
C ARG A 216 -9.58 -13.64 3.91
N LEU A 217 -10.08 -14.20 2.81
CA LEU A 217 -10.70 -15.52 2.77
C LEU A 217 -9.71 -16.62 2.40
N GLN A 218 -8.48 -16.25 2.00
CA GLN A 218 -7.41 -17.20 1.74
C GLN A 218 -6.88 -17.77 3.06
N PRO A 219 -6.67 -19.11 3.15
CA PRO A 219 -6.04 -19.71 4.30
C PRO A 219 -4.66 -19.08 4.57
N PRO A 220 -4.27 -18.90 5.84
CA PRO A 220 -2.97 -18.34 6.17
C PRO A 220 -1.84 -19.29 5.72
N PRO A 221 -0.65 -18.76 5.42
CA PRO A 221 0.49 -19.61 5.12
C PRO A 221 0.87 -20.51 6.31
N PRO A 222 1.40 -21.72 6.06
CA PRO A 222 1.87 -22.60 7.12
C PRO A 222 2.93 -21.97 8.02
N VAL A 223 3.02 -22.44 9.27
CA VAL A 223 3.98 -21.91 10.24
C VAL A 223 5.43 -22.05 9.78
N ASN A 224 5.74 -23.19 9.17
CA ASN A 224 7.09 -23.59 8.78
C ASN A 224 7.42 -23.33 7.31
N ASP A 225 6.56 -22.62 6.58
CA ASP A 225 6.86 -22.33 5.18
C ASP A 225 8.01 -21.31 5.08
N THR A 226 8.93 -21.56 4.14
CA THR A 226 10.21 -20.86 3.97
C THR A 226 10.11 -19.73 2.93
N ASN A 227 8.96 -19.60 2.24
CA ASN A 227 8.78 -18.58 1.22
C ASN A 227 8.88 -17.17 1.83
N PRO A 228 9.82 -16.32 1.36
CA PRO A 228 10.01 -14.97 1.89
C PRO A 228 8.83 -14.03 1.61
N TYR A 229 7.99 -14.32 0.62
CA TYR A 229 6.80 -13.52 0.30
C TYR A 229 5.59 -13.81 1.20
N ASN A 230 5.65 -14.89 1.99
CA ASN A 230 4.57 -15.31 2.87
C ASN A 230 4.79 -14.76 4.30
N VAL A 231 3.99 -13.77 4.66
CA VAL A 231 4.03 -13.04 5.94
C VAL A 231 2.82 -13.34 6.84
N PHE A 232 2.81 -12.80 8.05
CA PHE A 232 1.70 -12.91 9.04
C PHE A 232 1.25 -14.34 9.36
N ARG A 233 2.20 -15.27 9.38
CA ARG A 233 1.93 -16.67 9.71
C ARG A 233 1.44 -16.77 11.17
N PRO A 234 0.27 -17.40 11.44
CA PRO A 234 -0.20 -17.59 12.80
C PRO A 234 0.84 -18.34 13.64
N ARG A 235 1.08 -17.88 14.87
CA ARG A 235 2.01 -18.53 15.82
C ARG A 235 1.34 -18.89 17.15
N GLU A 236 0.07 -18.53 17.29
CA GLU A 236 -0.66 -18.74 18.53
C GLU A 236 -0.74 -20.22 18.86
N LYS A 237 -0.19 -20.56 20.04
CA LYS A 237 -0.45 -21.83 20.69
C LYS A 237 -1.69 -21.62 21.53
N ALA A 238 -2.75 -22.40 21.30
CA ALA A 238 -3.90 -22.39 22.18
C ALA A 238 -3.42 -22.62 23.62
N HIS A 239 -3.56 -21.62 24.49
CA HIS A 239 -3.20 -21.76 25.88
C HIS A 239 -4.23 -22.70 26.51
N ARG A 240 -3.82 -23.94 26.80
CA ARG A 240 -4.67 -24.85 27.56
C ARG A 240 -4.95 -24.22 28.91
N LEU A 241 -6.22 -24.08 29.25
CA LEU A 241 -6.60 -23.70 30.60
C LEU A 241 -6.11 -24.81 31.53
N HIS A 242 -5.22 -24.45 32.46
CA HIS A 242 -4.57 -25.39 33.38
C HIS A 242 -5.52 -25.85 34.51
N THR A 243 -6.76 -25.39 34.51
CA THR A 243 -7.72 -25.63 35.60
C THR A 243 -9.05 -26.08 35.02
N ARG A 244 -9.64 -27.10 35.66
CA ARG A 244 -10.99 -27.61 35.38
C ARG A 244 -12.11 -26.78 36.00
N ARG A 245 -11.81 -25.70 36.75
CA ARG A 245 -12.85 -24.83 37.30
C ARG A 245 -13.42 -23.96 36.17
N VAL A 246 -14.54 -24.42 35.61
CA VAL A 246 -15.47 -23.57 34.85
C VAL A 246 -15.86 -22.42 35.78
N GLY A 247 -15.79 -21.18 35.32
CA GLY A 247 -16.17 -19.99 36.08
C GLY A 247 -17.57 -20.17 36.66
N GLY A 248 -17.65 -20.50 37.94
CA GLY A 248 -18.90 -20.72 38.64
C GLY A 248 -19.66 -19.40 38.69
N LEU A 249 -20.80 -19.37 38.00
CA LEU A 249 -21.88 -18.43 38.28
C LEU A 249 -22.18 -18.52 39.78
N ARG A 250 -21.85 -17.47 40.53
CA ARG A 250 -22.38 -17.31 41.88
C ARG A 250 -23.88 -17.03 41.73
N PRO A 251 -24.78 -17.82 42.33
CA PRO A 251 -26.16 -17.37 42.48
C PRO A 251 -26.12 -16.17 43.44
N VAL A 252 -26.63 -15.04 42.96
CA VAL A 252 -26.99 -13.91 43.82
C VAL A 252 -28.14 -14.41 44.70
N ILE A 253 -27.92 -14.39 46.01
CA ILE A 253 -28.99 -14.54 47.01
C ILE A 253 -29.56 -13.14 47.25
#